data_AF-A0A7J7VPP8-F1
#
_entry.id   AF-A0A7J7VPP8-F1
#
_cell.length_a   1.000
_cell.length_b   1.000
_cell.length_c   1.000
_cell.angle_alpha   90.00
_cell.angle_beta   90.00
_cell.angle_gamma   90.00
#
_symmetry.space_group_name_H-M   'P 1'
#
loop_
_entity.id
_entity.type
_entity.pdbx_description
1 polymer ?
#
loop_
_entity_poly.entity_id
_entity_poly.type
_entity_poly.pdbx_seq_one_letter_code
_entity_poly.pdbx_strand_id
1 'polypeptide(L)'
;MKGPSPTISLLLLLLLLSPDPGAAVLLPPSTTCCTQLYRQLLSNKLLRKVIQVELQEADGDCHLQAFVLHLSQRVCIHAKNLSLAWWFERQGRRLQGTLPNLNFGLIEKMGQGPQ
;
A
#
# COMPACT_ATOMS: atom_id res chain seq x y z
N MET A 1 7.54 32.53 44.31
CA MET A 1 6.86 31.78 43.24
C MET A 1 6.88 30.31 43.63
N LYS A 2 5.73 29.70 43.93
CA LYS A 2 5.66 28.33 44.46
C LYS A 2 5.65 27.37 43.27
N GLY A 3 6.76 26.65 43.06
CA GLY A 3 6.88 25.68 41.97
C GLY A 3 5.84 24.56 42.09
N PRO A 4 5.41 23.95 40.97
CA PRO A 4 4.45 22.87 41.01
C PRO A 4 4.98 21.69 41.83
N SER A 5 4.10 21.08 42.63
CA SER A 5 4.43 19.93 43.47
C SER A 5 5.01 18.79 42.62
N PRO A 6 6.07 18.08 43.08
CA PRO A 6 6.75 17.03 42.30
C PRO A 6 5.80 15.92 41.86
N THR A 7 4.76 15.64 42.65
CA THR A 7 3.68 14.69 42.32
C THR A 7 2.86 15.09 41.09
N ILE A 8 2.58 16.38 40.91
CA ILE A 8 1.84 16.90 39.75
C ILE A 8 2.71 16.79 38.50
N SER A 9 4.01 17.07 38.65
CA SER A 9 4.96 16.94 37.55
C SER A 9 5.13 15.47 37.12
N LEU A 10 5.16 14.53 38.07
CA LEU A 10 5.24 13.10 37.79
C LEU A 10 3.97 12.56 37.12
N LEU A 11 2.79 13.00 37.58
CA LEU A 11 1.50 12.65 36.97
C LEU A 11 1.41 13.13 35.52
N LEU A 12 1.85 14.36 35.24
CA LEU A 12 1.90 14.90 33.88
C LEU A 12 2.86 14.11 32.99
N LEU A 13 4.01 13.69 33.50
CA LEU A 13 4.93 12.81 32.77
C LEU A 13 4.27 11.47 32.42
N LEU A 14 3.59 10.84 33.39
CA LEU A 14 2.93 9.55 33.18
C LEU A 14 1.80 9.64 32.15
N LEU A 15 1.06 10.75 32.13
CA LEU A 15 0.06 11.02 31.08
C LEU A 15 0.69 11.18 29.68
N LEU A 16 1.86 11.81 29.57
CA LEU A 16 2.58 11.97 28.30
C LEU A 16 3.20 10.66 27.79
N LEU A 17 3.58 9.75 28.69
CA LEU A 17 4.12 8.42 28.37
C LEU A 17 3.04 7.35 28.17
N SER A 18 1.76 7.69 28.33
CA SER A 18 0.66 6.76 28.10
C SER A 18 0.54 6.50 26.59
N PRO A 19 0.75 5.27 26.11
CA PRO A 19 0.55 4.97 24.71
C PRO A 19 -0.92 5.19 24.35
N ASP A 20 -1.18 6.08 23.40
CA ASP A 20 -2.52 6.38 22.90
C ASP A 20 -3.12 5.11 22.28
N PRO A 21 -4.23 4.57 22.80
CA PRO A 21 -4.86 3.37 22.23
C PRO A 21 -5.50 3.64 20.85
N GLY A 22 -5.55 4.90 20.40
CA GLY A 22 -5.94 5.31 19.06
C GLY A 22 -4.82 5.19 18.03
N ALA A 23 -3.56 5.04 18.47
CA ALA A 23 -2.47 4.52 17.65
C ALA A 23 -2.54 2.98 17.62
N ALA A 24 -3.69 2.44 17.18
CA ALA A 24 -3.67 1.13 16.55
C ALA A 24 -2.69 1.26 15.38
N VAL A 25 -1.47 0.76 15.58
CA VAL A 25 -0.52 0.54 14.51
C VAL A 25 -1.27 -0.33 13.53
N LEU A 26 -1.83 0.29 12.49
CA LEU A 26 -2.20 -0.38 11.25
C LEU A 26 -0.87 -0.88 10.73
N LEU A 27 -0.41 -2.02 11.25
CA LEU A 27 0.73 -2.73 10.71
C LEU A 27 0.40 -2.85 9.22
N PRO A 28 1.13 -2.16 8.32
CA PRO A 28 0.84 -2.26 6.92
C PRO A 28 0.84 -3.75 6.57
N PRO A 29 -0.11 -4.22 5.76
CA PRO A 29 -0.32 -5.64 5.51
C PRO A 29 0.98 -6.25 4.97
N SER A 30 1.78 -6.84 5.86
CA SER A 30 3.06 -7.49 5.59
C SER A 30 4.02 -6.70 4.69
N THR A 31 4.97 -5.98 5.30
CA THR A 31 6.18 -5.39 4.69
C THR A 31 7.15 -6.44 4.13
N THR A 32 6.64 -7.49 3.51
CA THR A 32 7.46 -8.48 2.83
C THR A 32 7.67 -8.00 1.40
N CYS A 33 8.86 -7.48 1.09
CA CYS A 33 9.17 -7.05 -0.26
C CYS A 33 9.01 -8.20 -1.27
N CYS A 34 8.42 -7.92 -2.41
CA CYS A 34 8.47 -8.79 -3.56
C CYS A 34 9.93 -8.95 -4.02
N THR A 35 10.47 -10.16 -3.90
CA THR A 35 11.80 -10.52 -4.39
C THR A 35 11.76 -11.20 -5.76
N GLN A 36 10.63 -11.80 -6.11
CA GLN A 36 10.37 -12.49 -7.38
C GLN A 36 9.13 -11.89 -8.04
N LEU A 37 9.21 -11.59 -9.33
CA LEU A 37 8.13 -10.95 -10.09
C LEU A 37 7.60 -11.85 -11.20
N TYR A 38 6.29 -12.01 -11.26
CA TYR A 38 5.62 -12.62 -12.39
C TYR A 38 5.60 -11.65 -13.58
N ARG A 39 6.19 -12.08 -14.69
CA ARG A 39 6.38 -11.25 -15.91
C ARG A 39 5.45 -11.63 -17.05
N GLN A 40 4.85 -12.82 -17.00
CA GLN A 40 4.01 -13.33 -18.07
C GLN A 40 2.64 -12.63 -18.07
N LEU A 41 1.94 -12.70 -19.20
CA LEU A 41 0.61 -12.11 -19.34
C LEU A 41 -0.37 -12.71 -18.32
N LEU A 42 -1.24 -11.85 -17.79
CA LEU A 42 -2.27 -12.24 -16.84
C LEU A 42 -3.55 -12.57 -17.58
N SER A 43 -4.19 -13.67 -17.18
CA SER A 43 -5.49 -14.03 -17.72
C SER A 43 -6.58 -13.10 -17.16
N ASN A 44 -7.58 -12.76 -17.97
CA ASN A 44 -8.76 -12.01 -17.52
C ASN A 44 -9.51 -12.71 -16.38
N LYS A 45 -9.45 -14.06 -16.32
CA LYS A 45 -10.06 -14.84 -15.24
C LYS A 45 -9.37 -14.58 -13.89
N LEU A 46 -8.04 -14.42 -13.88
CA LEU A 46 -7.28 -14.06 -12.69
C LEU A 46 -7.59 -12.63 -12.27
N LEU A 47 -7.53 -11.69 -13.22
CA LEU A 47 -7.73 -10.26 -12.96
C LEU A 47 -9.13 -9.93 -12.38
N ARG A 48 -10.15 -10.75 -12.68
CA ARG A 48 -11.49 -10.62 -12.09
C ARG A 48 -11.58 -11.02 -10.62
N LYS A 49 -10.59 -11.76 -10.11
CA LYS A 49 -10.53 -12.22 -8.71
C LYS A 49 -9.69 -11.30 -7.82
N VAL A 50 -9.13 -10.23 -8.37
CA VAL A 50 -8.32 -9.26 -7.63
C VAL A 50 -9.22 -8.48 -6.69
N ILE A 51 -8.91 -8.53 -5.39
CA ILE A 51 -9.64 -7.86 -4.32
C ILE A 51 -9.04 -6.48 -4.07
N GLN A 52 -7.70 -6.41 -4.04
CA GLN A 52 -6.95 -5.20 -3.76
C GLN A 52 -5.65 -5.20 -4.56
N VAL A 53 -5.14 -3.99 -4.85
CA VAL A 53 -3.84 -3.80 -5.48
C VAL A 53 -3.04 -2.77 -4.71
N GLU A 54 -1.78 -3.09 -4.48
CA GLU A 54 -0.81 -2.17 -3.87
C GLU A 54 0.38 -1.98 -4.81
N LEU A 55 0.95 -0.79 -4.81
CA LEU A 55 2.24 -0.54 -5.45
C LEU A 55 3.33 -0.65 -4.41
N GLN A 56 4.29 -1.52 -4.69
CA GLN A 56 5.57 -1.53 -4.03
C GLN A 56 6.53 -0.63 -4.83
N GLU A 57 7.00 0.43 -4.18
CA GLU A 57 8.00 1.32 -4.75
C GLU A 57 9.41 0.72 -4.60
N ALA A 58 10.33 1.21 -5.42
CA ALA A 58 11.76 0.91 -5.27
C ALA A 58 12.43 2.05 -4.49
N ASP A 59 11.96 2.30 -3.28
CA ASP A 59 12.27 3.46 -2.43
C ASP A 59 13.46 3.25 -1.48
N GLY A 60 14.06 2.06 -1.50
CA GLY A 60 15.22 1.69 -0.68
C GLY A 60 14.90 0.61 0.36
N ASP A 61 13.66 0.55 0.84
CA ASP A 61 13.18 -0.55 1.70
C ASP A 61 12.94 -1.80 0.85
N CYS A 62 12.33 -1.63 -0.32
CA CYS A 62 12.26 -2.65 -1.35
C CYS A 62 13.12 -2.25 -2.56
N HIS A 63 13.84 -3.22 -3.14
CA HIS A 63 14.74 -2.95 -4.27
C HIS A 63 14.07 -3.10 -5.64
N LEU A 64 12.82 -3.57 -5.68
CA LEU A 64 12.09 -3.85 -6.91
C LEU A 64 10.75 -3.14 -6.91
N GLN A 65 10.44 -2.46 -8.01
CA GLN A 65 9.12 -1.90 -8.25
C GLN A 65 8.16 -3.00 -8.71
N ALA A 66 7.02 -3.14 -8.02
CA ALA A 66 6.06 -4.21 -8.30
C ALA A 66 4.63 -3.80 -7.98
N PHE A 67 3.67 -4.38 -8.70
CA PHE A 67 2.28 -4.38 -8.27
C PHE A 67 1.98 -5.65 -7.50
N VAL A 68 1.49 -5.48 -6.29
CA VAL A 68 1.05 -6.57 -5.42
C VAL A 68 -0.45 -6.75 -5.62
N LEU A 69 -0.84 -7.88 -6.21
CA LEU A 69 -2.25 -8.25 -6.33
C LEU A 69 -2.64 -9.11 -5.13
N HIS A 70 -3.68 -8.69 -4.44
CA HIS A 70 -4.31 -9.44 -3.37
C HIS A 70 -5.53 -10.17 -3.93
N LEU A 71 -5.40 -11.50 -4.08
CA LEU A 71 -6.48 -12.40 -4.47
C LEU A 71 -6.80 -13.35 -3.30
N SER A 72 -6.86 -14.67 -3.53
CA SER A 72 -6.77 -15.67 -2.46
C SER A 72 -5.35 -15.83 -1.91
N GLN A 73 -4.35 -15.45 -2.73
CA GLN A 73 -2.94 -15.43 -2.39
C GLN A 73 -2.34 -14.15 -2.96
N ARG A 74 -1.26 -13.68 -2.33
CA ARG A 74 -0.50 -12.52 -2.78
C ARG A 74 0.32 -12.88 -4.02
N VAL A 75 0.20 -12.07 -5.08
CA VAL A 75 0.98 -12.25 -6.31
C VAL A 75 1.71 -10.96 -6.66
N CYS A 76 3.04 -11.05 -6.79
CA CYS A 76 3.89 -9.94 -7.19
C CYS A 76 4.02 -9.88 -8.71
N ILE A 77 3.55 -8.80 -9.32
CA ILE A 77 3.54 -8.58 -10.76
C ILE A 77 4.56 -7.50 -11.13
N HIS A 78 5.29 -7.74 -12.22
CA HIS A 78 6.21 -6.75 -12.75
C HIS A 78 5.49 -5.47 -13.19
N ALA A 79 6.03 -4.30 -12.85
CA ALA A 79 5.41 -3.00 -13.15
C ALA A 79 5.04 -2.79 -14.62
N LYS A 80 5.84 -3.32 -15.55
CA LYS A 80 5.63 -3.23 -17.01
C LYS A 80 4.70 -4.31 -17.61
N ASN A 81 3.86 -4.97 -16.81
CA ASN A 81 2.97 -6.02 -17.32
C ASN A 81 1.80 -5.41 -18.11
N LEU A 82 1.73 -5.72 -19.42
CA LEU A 82 0.73 -5.15 -20.32
C LEU A 82 -0.71 -5.54 -19.96
N SER A 83 -0.93 -6.79 -19.51
CA SER A 83 -2.27 -7.23 -19.11
C SER A 83 -2.80 -6.41 -17.93
N LEU A 84 -1.91 -6.06 -16.99
CA LEU A 84 -2.25 -5.26 -15.83
C LEU A 84 -2.50 -3.80 -16.22
N ALA A 85 -1.70 -3.23 -17.11
CA ALA A 85 -1.91 -1.87 -17.63
C ALA A 85 -3.28 -1.71 -18.30
N TRP A 86 -3.65 -2.60 -19.23
CA TRP A 86 -4.98 -2.58 -19.85
C TRP A 86 -6.12 -2.82 -18.86
N TRP A 87 -5.87 -3.66 -17.84
CA TRP A 87 -6.85 -3.86 -16.79
C TRP A 87 -7.08 -2.58 -16.00
N PHE A 88 -6.03 -1.85 -15.62
CA PHE A 88 -6.17 -0.56 -14.97
C PHE A 88 -6.83 0.49 -15.84
N GLU A 89 -6.51 0.60 -17.13
CA GLU A 89 -7.22 1.52 -18.02
C GLU A 89 -8.72 1.22 -18.04
N ARG A 90 -9.09 -0.07 -18.09
CA ARG A 90 -10.50 -0.50 -18.05
C ARG A 90 -11.13 -0.24 -16.69
N GLN A 91 -10.41 -0.41 -15.57
CA GLN A 91 -10.91 -0.07 -14.24
C GLN A 91 -11.01 1.45 -14.03
N GLY A 92 -10.06 2.24 -14.52
CA GLY A 92 -10.05 3.70 -14.47
C GLY A 92 -11.26 4.30 -15.20
N ARG A 93 -11.66 3.71 -16.33
CA ARG A 93 -12.93 4.03 -17.01
C ARG A 93 -14.17 3.63 -16.19
N ARG A 94 -14.05 2.65 -15.30
CA ARG A 94 -15.11 2.15 -14.41
C ARG A 94 -15.17 2.91 -13.07
N LEU A 95 -14.09 3.58 -12.68
CA LEU A 95 -13.88 4.29 -11.41
C LEU A 95 -14.59 5.67 -11.30
N GLN A 96 -15.47 6.01 -12.24
CA GLN A 96 -16.62 6.87 -11.89
C GLN A 96 -17.60 6.15 -10.94
N GLY A 97 -17.42 4.86 -10.66
CA GLY A 97 -18.14 4.12 -9.62
C GLY A 97 -17.28 3.02 -8.98
N THR A 98 -16.72 3.33 -7.81
CA THR A 98 -16.52 2.39 -6.70
C THR A 98 -15.58 1.19 -6.94
N LEU A 99 -14.27 1.39 -6.81
CA LEU A 99 -13.31 0.35 -6.40
C LEU A 99 -12.48 0.91 -5.24
N PRO A 100 -12.67 0.46 -3.99
CA PRO A 100 -12.26 1.21 -2.79
C PRO A 100 -10.76 1.20 -2.49
N ASN A 101 -9.91 0.64 -3.36
CA ASN A 101 -8.50 0.46 -3.04
C ASN A 101 -7.54 0.65 -4.23
N LEU A 102 -8.02 1.27 -5.31
CA LEU A 102 -7.16 1.66 -6.42
C LEU A 102 -6.86 3.15 -6.32
N ASN A 103 -5.69 3.48 -5.78
CA ASN A 103 -5.22 4.86 -5.74
C ASN A 103 -5.04 5.36 -7.19
N PHE A 104 -5.71 6.46 -7.58
CA PHE A 104 -5.60 7.05 -8.92
C PHE A 104 -4.14 7.33 -9.31
N GLY A 105 -3.29 7.66 -8.32
CA GLY A 105 -1.84 7.83 -8.54
C GLY A 105 -1.11 6.60 -9.06
N LEU A 106 -1.67 5.39 -8.91
CA LEU A 106 -1.12 4.16 -9.50
C LEU A 106 -1.34 4.09 -11.01
N ILE A 107 -2.46 4.63 -11.48
CA ILE A 107 -2.82 4.69 -12.90
C ILE A 107 -1.90 5.70 -13.60
N GLU A 108 -1.67 6.86 -12.98
CA GLU A 108 -0.75 7.88 -13.51
C GLU A 108 0.71 7.38 -13.53
N LYS A 109 1.16 6.68 -12.48
CA LYS A 109 2.52 6.14 -12.40
C LYS A 109 2.83 5.04 -13.42
N MET A 110 1.83 4.35 -13.96
CA MET A 110 2.05 3.40 -15.07
C MET A 110 2.39 4.09 -16.40
N GLY A 111 1.93 5.33 -16.61
CA GLY A 111 2.19 6.10 -17.83
C GLY A 111 3.60 6.71 -17.87
N GLN A 112 4.24 6.88 -16.71
CA GLN A 112 5.61 7.33 -16.60
C GLN A 112 6.56 6.13 -16.72
N GLY A 113 7.06 5.90 -17.94
CA GLY A 113 8.22 5.04 -18.14
C GLY A 113 9.44 5.56 -17.36
N PRO A 114 10.46 4.71 -17.09
CA PRO A 114 11.63 5.15 -16.36
C PRO A 114 12.30 6.30 -17.14
N GLN A 115 12.60 7.40 -16.45
CA GLN A 115 13.55 8.39 -16.94
C GLN A 115 14.97 7.82 -16.94
#